data_AF-A0A072VFJ3-F1
#
_entry.id   AF-A0A072VFJ3-F1
#
_cell.length_a   1.000
_cell.length_b   1.000
_cell.length_c   1.000
_cell.angle_alpha   90.00
_cell.angle_beta   90.00
_cell.angle_gamma   90.00
#
_symmetry.space_group_name_H-M   'P 1'
#
loop_
_entity.id
_entity.type
_entity.pdbx_description
1 polymer ?
#
loop_
_entity_poly.entity_id
_entity_poly.type
_entity_poly.pdbx_seq_one_letter_code
_entity_poly.pdbx_strand_id
1 'polypeptide(L)'
;MAMSLWLQMHRVIRNGSVNLISTHPHSSAYFSSRSYSKSTPYVVKVGIPEFLNGIGKGVESHVAKLDSEIGDFQKLLVTRTLKLKKLGIPCKHRKLILKHAHKYRLGLWRPRAEPIKA
;
A
#
# COMPACT_ATOMS: atom_id res chain seq x y z
N MET A 1 -2.17 -4.57 -34.24
CA MET A 1 -2.68 -4.76 -32.86
C MET A 1 -1.53 -4.55 -31.89
N ALA A 2 -1.54 -3.39 -31.24
CA ALA A 2 -0.49 -2.88 -30.36
C ALA A 2 -0.61 -3.45 -28.95
N MET A 3 0.47 -3.98 -28.34
CA MET A 3 0.62 -4.11 -26.87
C MET A 3 2.10 -4.19 -26.39
N SER A 4 3.05 -3.48 -27.01
CA SER A 4 4.46 -3.51 -26.56
C SER A 4 5.06 -2.12 -26.35
N LEU A 5 4.31 -1.19 -25.75
CA LEU A 5 4.79 0.16 -25.48
C LEU A 5 4.38 0.65 -24.09
N TRP A 6 4.88 0.02 -23.03
CA TRP A 6 4.84 0.62 -21.69
C TRP A 6 5.94 0.12 -20.76
N LEU A 7 7.19 0.14 -21.23
CA LEU A 7 8.37 -0.15 -20.40
C LEU A 7 9.56 0.81 -20.68
N GLN A 8 9.30 2.01 -21.20
CA GLN A 8 10.38 2.90 -21.64
C GLN A 8 10.14 4.38 -21.30
N MET A 9 9.66 4.77 -20.12
CA MET A 9 9.73 6.18 -19.71
C MET A 9 10.00 6.29 -18.21
N HIS A 10 10.83 7.28 -17.84
CA HIS A 10 11.32 7.67 -16.52
C HIS A 10 12.77 7.29 -16.17
N ARG A 11 13.73 7.71 -17.00
CA ARG A 11 15.05 8.10 -16.45
C ARG A 11 15.85 9.07 -17.33
N VAL A 12 15.28 10.24 -17.66
CA VAL A 12 16.07 11.38 -18.12
C VAL A 12 15.40 12.67 -17.63
N ILE A 13 15.93 13.25 -16.55
CA ILE A 13 15.82 14.68 -16.29
C ILE A 13 17.24 15.20 -16.23
N ARG A 14 17.49 16.18 -17.10
CA ARG A 14 18.75 16.82 -17.44
C ARG A 14 18.61 18.26 -16.94
N ASN A 15 19.32 18.64 -15.89
CA ASN A 15 19.38 20.02 -15.44
C ASN A 15 20.84 20.41 -15.24
N GLY A 16 21.39 21.16 -16.19
CA GLY A 16 22.55 22.02 -15.96
C GLY A 16 22.04 23.45 -15.78
N SER A 17 22.53 24.14 -14.75
CA SER A 17 23.14 25.47 -14.86
C SER A 17 23.46 26.02 -13.45
N VAL A 18 24.61 26.67 -13.40
CA VAL A 18 25.40 27.25 -12.31
C VAL A 18 24.67 28.26 -11.41
N ASN A 19 25.12 28.36 -10.15
CA ASN A 19 25.46 29.65 -9.51
C ASN A 19 26.41 29.47 -8.31
N LEU A 20 27.48 30.27 -8.34
CA LEU A 20 28.48 30.51 -7.29
C LEU A 20 27.83 31.21 -6.07
N ILE A 21 28.00 30.68 -4.86
CA ILE A 21 28.07 31.49 -3.64
C ILE A 21 29.08 30.87 -2.66
N SER A 22 30.14 31.62 -2.40
CA SER A 22 31.13 31.47 -1.33
C SER A 22 30.49 31.76 0.03
N THR A 23 30.80 30.98 1.08
CA THR A 23 31.16 31.44 2.44
C THR A 23 31.29 30.25 3.43
N HIS A 24 32.06 30.50 4.49
CA HIS A 24 32.73 29.60 5.43
C HIS A 24 31.92 28.54 6.21
N PRO A 25 32.61 27.52 6.79
CA PRO A 25 32.01 26.57 7.71
C PRO A 25 31.94 27.18 9.11
N HIS A 26 30.75 27.29 9.70
CA HIS A 26 30.64 27.51 11.13
C HIS A 26 29.59 26.59 11.74
N SER A 27 30.07 25.89 12.78
CA SER A 27 29.37 25.02 13.70
C SER A 27 27.94 25.47 14.03
N SER A 28 26.98 24.57 13.86
CA SER A 28 26.02 24.29 14.92
C SER A 28 25.28 22.99 14.62
N ALA A 29 25.54 21.99 15.44
CA ALA A 29 24.77 20.75 15.50
C ALA A 29 23.38 21.06 16.11
N TYR A 30 22.49 21.67 15.32
CA TYR A 30 21.08 21.67 15.62
C TYR A 30 20.53 20.30 15.23
N PHE A 31 20.61 19.36 16.16
CA PHE A 31 19.83 18.14 16.13
C PHE A 31 18.35 18.52 16.08
N SER A 32 17.82 18.62 14.87
CA SER A 32 16.39 18.71 14.64
C SER A 32 15.80 17.38 15.08
N SER A 33 15.41 17.33 16.35
CA SER A 33 14.73 16.19 16.95
C SER A 33 13.37 16.08 16.28
N ARG A 34 13.35 15.42 15.12
CA ARG A 34 12.15 15.10 14.36
C ARG A 34 11.25 14.31 15.30
N SER A 35 10.29 15.00 15.89
CA SER A 35 9.34 14.41 16.82
C SER A 35 8.47 13.48 16.01
N TYR A 36 8.81 12.19 16.01
CA TYR A 36 7.91 11.15 15.53
C TYR A 36 6.76 11.12 16.52
N SER A 37 5.70 11.88 16.22
CA SER A 37 4.40 11.67 16.85
C SER A 37 4.14 10.17 16.73
N LYS A 38 4.16 9.47 17.87
CA LYS A 38 3.83 8.05 17.92
C LYS A 38 2.44 7.95 17.28
N SER A 39 2.38 7.45 16.05
CA SER A 39 1.09 7.11 15.46
C SER A 39 0.52 6.09 16.42
N THR A 40 -0.54 6.46 17.15
CA THR A 40 -1.31 5.51 17.95
C THR A 40 -1.55 4.33 17.02
N PRO A 41 -1.01 3.13 17.29
CA PRO A 41 -1.42 1.99 16.52
C PRO A 41 -2.89 1.84 16.90
N TYR A 42 -3.77 2.32 16.02
CA TYR A 42 -5.16 1.91 16.01
C TYR A 42 -5.08 0.41 15.75
N VAL A 43 -4.97 -0.38 16.82
CA VAL A 43 -5.20 -1.82 16.87
C VAL A 43 -6.71 -2.02 16.78
N VAL A 44 -7.37 -1.32 15.87
CA VAL A 44 -8.59 -1.86 15.28
C VAL A 44 -8.06 -3.06 14.51
N LYS A 45 -8.41 -4.23 15.02
CA LYS A 45 -7.95 -5.52 14.55
C LYS A 45 -8.62 -5.75 13.19
N VAL A 46 -8.16 -5.02 12.17
CA VAL A 46 -8.78 -5.01 10.84
C VAL A 46 -8.68 -6.43 10.29
N GLY A 47 -9.82 -7.11 10.25
CA GLY A 47 -9.90 -8.47 9.76
C GLY A 47 -9.79 -8.52 8.24
N ILE A 48 -9.53 -9.71 7.69
CA ILE A 48 -9.71 -10.00 6.26
C ILE A 48 -11.10 -9.55 5.76
N PRO A 49 -12.22 -9.87 6.43
CA PRO A 49 -13.55 -9.40 5.98
C PRO A 49 -13.66 -7.89 5.92
N GLU A 50 -13.20 -7.19 6.96
CA GLU A 50 -13.26 -5.72 7.05
C GLU A 50 -12.39 -5.05 5.99
N PHE A 51 -11.21 -5.61 5.74
CA PHE A 51 -10.31 -5.14 4.69
C PHE A 51 -10.92 -5.28 3.29
N LEU A 52 -11.51 -6.43 2.99
CA LEU A 52 -12.12 -6.68 1.68
C LEU A 52 -13.39 -5.85 1.48
N ASN A 53 -14.19 -5.67 2.53
CA ASN A 53 -15.34 -4.76 2.52
C ASN A 53 -14.94 -3.31 2.26
N GLY A 54 -13.84 -2.85 2.86
CA GLY A 54 -13.31 -1.50 2.58
C GLY A 54 -12.82 -1.31 1.14
N ILE A 55 -12.36 -2.36 0.47
CA ILE A 55 -11.94 -2.30 -0.94
C ILE A 55 -13.16 -2.18 -1.88
N GLY A 56 -14.23 -2.93 -1.59
CA GLY A 56 -15.42 -2.99 -2.41
C GLY A 56 -15.22 -3.65 -3.78
N LYS A 57 -16.10 -3.33 -4.73
CA LYS A 57 -16.03 -3.80 -6.14
C LYS A 57 -16.09 -5.33 -6.28
N GLY A 58 -16.82 -6.00 -5.39
CA GLY A 58 -17.11 -7.44 -5.49
C GLY A 58 -16.02 -8.38 -4.97
N VAL A 59 -14.93 -7.86 -4.42
CA VAL A 59 -13.89 -8.71 -3.79
C VAL A 59 -14.34 -9.35 -2.47
N GLU A 60 -15.41 -8.82 -1.86
CA GLU A 60 -16.08 -9.35 -0.68
C GLU A 60 -16.58 -10.79 -0.87
N SER A 61 -16.99 -11.16 -2.09
CA SER A 61 -17.40 -12.53 -2.42
C SER A 61 -16.29 -13.57 -2.24
N HIS A 62 -15.02 -13.14 -2.15
CA HIS A 62 -13.86 -14.01 -1.97
C HIS A 62 -13.37 -14.08 -0.51
N VAL A 63 -14.08 -13.45 0.44
CA VAL A 63 -13.73 -13.46 1.87
C VAL A 63 -13.58 -14.88 2.38
N ALA A 64 -14.57 -15.75 2.18
CA ALA A 64 -14.55 -17.13 2.69
C ALA A 64 -13.29 -17.91 2.24
N LYS A 65 -12.90 -17.78 0.97
CA LYS A 65 -11.71 -18.47 0.43
C LYS A 65 -10.40 -17.92 0.99
N LEU A 66 -10.34 -16.60 1.19
CA LEU A 66 -9.14 -15.94 1.71
C LEU A 66 -8.98 -16.16 3.21
N ASP A 67 -10.09 -16.18 3.94
CA ASP A 67 -10.12 -16.47 5.36
C ASP A 67 -9.74 -17.92 5.65
N SER A 68 -10.29 -18.89 4.92
CA SER A 68 -9.94 -20.30 5.12
C SER A 68 -8.48 -20.64 4.80
N GLU A 69 -7.88 -20.04 3.76
CA GLU A 69 -6.52 -20.43 3.34
C GLU A 69 -5.39 -19.57 3.90
N ILE A 70 -5.66 -18.29 4.14
CA ILE A 70 -4.65 -17.38 4.69
C ILE A 70 -4.86 -17.25 6.20
N GLY A 71 -6.11 -17.09 6.67
CA GLY A 71 -6.53 -16.97 8.07
C GLY A 71 -6.01 -15.74 8.83
N ASP A 72 -4.87 -15.20 8.41
CA ASP A 72 -4.20 -14.09 9.05
C ASP A 72 -4.11 -12.89 8.09
N PHE A 73 -4.61 -11.76 8.57
CA PHE A 73 -4.55 -10.50 7.85
C PHE A 73 -3.12 -10.08 7.50
N GLN A 74 -2.15 -10.30 8.38
CA GLN A 74 -0.75 -9.94 8.09
C GLN A 74 -0.19 -10.77 6.94
N LYS A 75 -0.49 -12.07 6.91
CA LYS A 75 -0.14 -12.92 5.77
C LYS A 75 -0.81 -12.43 4.49
N LEU A 76 -2.07 -11.98 4.52
CA LEU A 76 -2.75 -11.43 3.34
C LEU A 76 -2.01 -10.21 2.76
N LEU A 77 -1.52 -9.30 3.63
CA LEU A 77 -0.80 -8.09 3.20
C LEU A 77 0.55 -8.36 2.54
N VAL A 78 1.21 -9.45 2.92
CA VAL A 78 2.52 -9.87 2.39
C VAL A 78 2.38 -10.87 1.22
N THR A 79 1.18 -11.40 1.01
CA THR A 79 0.90 -12.43 0.00
C THR A 79 1.20 -11.96 -1.43
N ARG A 80 1.67 -12.89 -2.27
CA ARG A 80 1.97 -12.67 -3.69
C ARG A 80 0.87 -13.22 -4.60
N THR A 81 0.83 -12.73 -5.85
CA THR A 81 -0.21 -13.06 -6.85
C THR A 81 -0.37 -14.57 -7.11
N LEU A 82 0.70 -15.35 -7.03
CA LEU A 82 0.68 -16.80 -7.23
C LEU A 82 -0.24 -17.52 -6.25
N LYS A 83 -0.22 -17.13 -4.96
CA LYS A 83 -1.10 -17.72 -3.94
C LYS A 83 -2.56 -17.37 -4.22
N LEU A 84 -2.85 -16.11 -4.52
CA LEU A 84 -4.21 -15.67 -4.88
C LEU A 84 -4.73 -16.31 -6.18
N LYS A 85 -3.84 -16.63 -7.14
CA LYS A 85 -4.21 -17.34 -8.37
C LYS A 85 -4.62 -18.79 -8.07
N LYS A 86 -3.91 -19.48 -7.17
CA LYS A 86 -4.26 -20.86 -6.75
C LYS A 86 -5.66 -20.94 -6.12
N LEU A 87 -6.08 -19.87 -5.44
CA LEU A 87 -7.43 -19.75 -4.85
C LEU A 87 -8.54 -19.46 -5.88
N GLY A 88 -8.22 -19.38 -7.17
CA GLY A 88 -9.20 -19.12 -8.23
C GLY A 88 -9.73 -17.69 -8.27
N ILE A 89 -9.05 -16.72 -7.63
CA ILE A 89 -9.50 -15.33 -7.62
C ILE A 89 -9.23 -14.67 -8.99
N PRO A 90 -10.19 -13.99 -9.64
CA PRO A 90 -10.00 -13.34 -10.93
C PRO A 90 -8.85 -12.30 -10.95
N CYS A 91 -8.19 -12.14 -12.10
CA CYS A 91 -7.01 -11.26 -12.23
C CYS A 91 -7.30 -9.80 -11.81
N LYS A 92 -8.49 -9.28 -12.14
CA LYS A 92 -8.95 -7.94 -11.74
C LYS A 92 -8.97 -7.79 -10.21
N HIS A 93 -9.55 -8.77 -9.52
CA HIS A 93 -9.64 -8.78 -8.06
C HIS A 93 -8.27 -8.93 -7.40
N ARG A 94 -7.40 -9.82 -7.91
CA ARG A 94 -6.03 -9.96 -7.40
C ARG A 94 -5.25 -8.64 -7.47
N LYS A 95 -5.35 -7.91 -8.59
CA LYS A 95 -4.70 -6.59 -8.73
C LYS A 95 -5.25 -5.58 -7.72
N LEU A 96 -6.57 -5.59 -7.49
CA LEU A 96 -7.21 -4.67 -6.56
C LEU A 96 -6.78 -4.91 -5.11
N ILE A 97 -6.76 -6.19 -4.69
CA ILE A 97 -6.31 -6.62 -3.36
C ILE A 97 -4.85 -6.21 -3.14
N LEU A 98 -3.94 -6.53 -4.07
CA LEU A 98 -2.52 -6.18 -3.93
C LEU A 98 -2.29 -4.67 -3.91
N LYS A 99 -3.04 -3.90 -4.70
CA LYS A 99 -2.96 -2.43 -4.72
C LYS A 99 -3.33 -1.84 -3.35
N HIS A 100 -4.43 -2.30 -2.75
CA HIS A 100 -4.88 -1.79 -1.45
C HIS A 100 -4.05 -2.33 -0.30
N ALA A 101 -3.56 -3.58 -0.37
CA ALA A 101 -2.64 -4.14 0.62
C ALA A 101 -1.35 -3.32 0.69
N HIS A 102 -0.82 -2.90 -0.46
CA HIS A 102 0.34 -2.03 -0.51
C HIS A 102 0.06 -0.65 0.09
N LYS A 103 -1.06 -0.01 -0.30
CA LYS A 103 -1.48 1.28 0.30
C LYS A 103 -1.68 1.19 1.81
N TYR A 104 -2.22 0.08 2.29
CA TYR A 104 -2.43 -0.19 3.71
C TYR A 104 -1.10 -0.29 4.46
N ARG A 105 -0.12 -1.03 3.91
CA ARG A 105 1.24 -1.11 4.46
C ARG A 105 1.94 0.25 4.54
N LEU A 106 1.68 1.13 3.59
CA LEU A 106 2.25 2.48 3.58
C LEU A 106 1.45 3.46 4.46
N GLY A 107 0.29 3.07 4.97
CA GLY A 107 -0.58 3.95 5.77
C GLY A 107 -1.37 4.99 4.96
N LEU A 108 -1.35 4.91 3.62
CA LEU A 108 -2.04 5.87 2.72
C LEU A 108 -3.55 5.63 2.64
N TRP A 109 -4.00 4.45 3.05
CA TRP A 109 -5.39 4.06 2.97
C TRP A 109 -5.71 3.09 4.10
N ARG A 110 -6.90 3.21 4.68
CA ARG A 110 -7.43 2.24 5.64
C ARG A 110 -8.89 1.91 5.32
N PRO A 111 -9.30 0.64 5.51
CA PRO A 111 -10.71 0.28 5.45
C PRO A 111 -11.49 1.13 6.43
N ARG A 112 -12.57 1.77 5.96
CA ARG A 112 -13.52 2.41 6.85
C ARG A 112 -14.41 1.31 7.38
N ALA A 113 -14.39 1.08 8.69
CA ALA A 113 -15.43 0.34 9.37
C ALA A 113 -16.69 1.18 9.28
N GLU A 114 -17.46 1.06 8.20
CA GLU A 114 -18.85 1.48 8.26
C GLU A 114 -19.50 0.56 9.30
N PRO A 115 -19.99 1.08 10.45
CA PRO A 115 -20.79 0.26 11.33
C PRO A 115 -22.00 -0.16 10.52
N ILE A 116 -22.19 -1.46 10.38
CA ILE A 116 -23.39 -2.05 9.80
C ILE A 116 -24.54 -1.43 10.58
N LYS A 117 -25.30 -0.51 9.97
CA LYS A 117 -26.49 0.06 10.60
C LYS A 117 -27.44 -1.12 10.83
N ALA A 118 -27.73 -1.37 12.11
CA ALA A 118 -28.75 -2.30 12.55
C ALA A 118 -30.13 -1.87 12.06
#